data_AF-A0A7S2V8G1-F1
#
_entry.id   AF-A0A7S2V8G1-F1
#
_cell.length_a   1.000
_cell.length_b   1.000
_cell.length_c   1.000
_cell.angle_alpha   90.00
_cell.angle_beta   90.00
_cell.angle_gamma   90.00
#
_symmetry.space_group_name_H-M   'P 1'
#
loop_
_entity.id
_entity.type
_entity.pdbx_description
1 polymer ?
#
loop_
_entity_poly.entity_id
_entity_poly.type
_entity_poly.pdbx_seq_one_letter_code
_entity_poly.pdbx_strand_id
1 'polypeptide(L)'
;KSYGPPELSAIFLTHGHTGHYTGLLELSKPVMDASHVPVYVMPRMKALLSQNQPWAYMVEHGNIDLVPLQDNHEVSLGEQGLAVIPFQVPHRDEFTETVGFKIKGPNSSVIFIPDIDS
;
A
#
# COMPACT_ATOMS: atom_id res chain seq x y z
N LYS A 1 6.34 -15.34 26.07
CA LYS A 1 6.09 -13.97 25.57
C LYS A 1 4.69 -13.96 25.00
N SER A 2 3.71 -13.31 25.61
CA SER A 2 2.41 -13.10 24.95
C SER A 2 2.62 -12.01 23.91
N TYR A 3 2.51 -12.37 22.63
CA TYR A 3 2.38 -11.35 21.61
C TYR A 3 1.00 -10.71 21.82
N GLY A 4 0.96 -9.40 22.03
CA GLY A 4 -0.29 -8.65 21.93
C GLY A 4 -0.91 -8.83 20.54
N PRO A 5 -2.10 -8.28 20.29
CA PRO A 5 -2.65 -8.26 18.95
C PRO A 5 -1.61 -7.68 17.97
N PRO A 6 -1.49 -8.22 16.74
CA PRO A 6 -0.53 -7.73 15.77
C PRO A 6 -0.82 -6.26 15.46
N GLU A 7 0.23 -5.44 15.53
CA GLU A 7 0.17 -4.02 15.22
C GLU A 7 0.31 -3.81 13.71
N LEU A 8 -0.49 -2.91 13.13
CA LEU A 8 -0.42 -2.59 11.70
C LEU A 8 0.89 -1.87 11.39
N SER A 9 1.82 -2.55 10.71
CA SER A 9 3.14 -1.98 10.41
C SER A 9 3.20 -1.19 9.10
N ALA A 10 2.47 -1.61 8.07
CA ALA A 10 2.45 -0.95 6.76
C ALA A 10 1.24 -1.41 5.92
N ILE A 11 0.88 -0.62 4.92
CA ILE A 11 -0.16 -0.91 3.92
C ILE A 11 0.47 -0.88 2.54
N PHE A 12 0.12 -1.83 1.67
CA PHE A 12 0.50 -1.84 0.25
C PHE A 12 -0.77 -1.79 -0.59
N LEU A 13 -0.88 -0.81 -1.50
CA LEU A 13 -2.03 -0.69 -2.41
C LEU A 13 -1.72 -1.25 -3.79
N THR A 14 -2.66 -2.00 -4.36
CA THR A 14 -2.54 -2.59 -5.70
C THR A 14 -3.03 -1.65 -6.80
N HIS A 15 -4.19 -1.00 -6.62
CA HIS A 15 -4.83 -0.13 -7.62
C HIS A 15 -5.92 0.75 -7.00
N GLY A 16 -6.53 1.60 -7.83
CA GLY A 16 -7.47 2.66 -7.47
C GLY A 16 -8.96 2.30 -7.46
N HIS A 17 -9.34 1.02 -7.47
CA HIS A 17 -10.73 0.67 -7.22
C HIS A 17 -11.11 0.95 -5.77
N THR A 18 -12.31 1.50 -5.56
CA THR A 18 -12.76 2.01 -4.26
C THR A 18 -12.62 0.99 -3.13
N GLY A 19 -12.85 -0.29 -3.40
CA GLY A 19 -12.67 -1.39 -2.44
C GLY A 19 -11.24 -1.59 -1.91
N HIS A 20 -10.22 -0.99 -2.54
CA HIS A 20 -8.81 -1.21 -2.19
C HIS A 20 -8.17 -0.07 -1.40
N TYR A 21 -8.67 1.16 -1.47
CA TYR A 21 -8.01 2.32 -0.84
C TYR A 21 -8.91 3.18 0.05
N THR A 22 -10.24 3.07 -0.06
CA THR A 22 -11.17 3.88 0.76
C THR A 22 -11.10 3.53 2.24
N GLY A 23 -10.68 2.31 2.60
CA GLY A 23 -10.42 1.93 3.99
C GLY A 23 -9.32 2.74 4.67
N LEU A 24 -8.47 3.46 3.93
CA LEU A 24 -7.50 4.38 4.52
C LEU A 24 -8.16 5.44 5.40
N LEU A 25 -9.42 5.80 5.15
CA LEU A 25 -10.15 6.81 5.92
C LEU A 25 -10.30 6.45 7.40
N GLU A 26 -10.26 5.16 7.75
CA GLU A 26 -10.29 4.71 9.14
C GLU A 26 -9.05 5.18 9.93
N LEU A 27 -7.93 5.45 9.24
CA LEU A 27 -6.71 5.97 9.85
C LEU A 27 -6.77 7.48 10.14
N SER A 28 -7.83 8.16 9.73
CA SER A 28 -7.95 9.61 9.86
C SER A 28 -8.13 10.06 11.32
N LYS A 29 -7.81 11.33 11.57
CA LYS A 29 -7.93 11.99 12.87
C LYS A 29 -9.28 11.82 13.57
N PRO A 30 -10.45 11.91 12.90
CA PRO A 30 -11.73 11.71 13.56
C PRO A 30 -12.03 10.26 13.98
N VAL A 31 -11.24 9.28 13.50
CA VAL A 31 -11.52 7.85 13.70
C VAL A 31 -10.44 7.21 14.58
N MET A 32 -9.31 6.77 14.00
CA MET A 32 -8.21 6.19 14.77
C MET A 32 -7.17 7.21 15.19
N ASP A 33 -7.09 8.36 14.49
CA ASP A 33 -5.96 9.30 14.59
C ASP A 33 -4.62 8.57 14.54
N ALA A 34 -4.48 7.70 13.54
CA ALA A 34 -3.25 6.94 13.36
C ALA A 34 -2.09 7.90 13.09
N SER A 35 -0.87 7.51 13.42
CA SER A 35 0.31 8.35 13.26
C SER A 35 1.33 7.67 12.36
N HIS A 36 1.70 8.33 11.27
CA HIS A 36 2.77 7.94 10.37
C HIS A 36 2.68 6.50 9.85
N VAL A 37 1.47 6.04 9.51
CA VAL A 37 1.30 4.69 8.94
C VAL A 37 1.90 4.66 7.52
N PRO A 38 2.90 3.82 7.24
CA PRO A 38 3.49 3.73 5.91
C PRO A 38 2.50 3.12 4.91
N VAL A 39 2.22 3.84 3.83
CA VAL A 39 1.37 3.36 2.73
C VAL A 39 2.18 3.33 1.44
N TYR A 40 2.53 2.14 1.01
CA TYR A 40 3.30 1.86 -0.19
C TYR A 40 2.40 1.89 -1.42
N VAL A 41 2.72 2.79 -2.35
CA VAL A 41 1.87 3.11 -3.50
C VAL A 41 2.69 3.37 -4.75
N MET A 42 2.15 2.98 -5.91
CA MET A 42 2.72 3.35 -7.21
C MET A 42 2.56 4.87 -7.48
N PRO A 43 3.37 5.46 -8.39
CA PRO A 43 3.41 6.91 -8.60
C PRO A 43 2.08 7.61 -8.90
N ARG A 44 1.19 7.04 -9.75
CA ARG A 44 -0.12 7.64 -10.03
C ARG A 44 -1.04 7.55 -8.83
N MET A 45 -1.04 6.43 -8.10
CA MET A 45 -1.79 6.33 -6.83
C MET A 45 -1.28 7.35 -5.80
N LYS A 46 0.03 7.55 -5.69
CA LYS A 46 0.60 8.60 -4.83
C LYS A 46 0.06 9.98 -5.21
N ALA A 47 0.07 10.32 -6.49
CA ALA A 47 -0.45 11.58 -6.98
C ALA A 47 -1.94 11.75 -6.65
N LEU A 48 -2.74 10.70 -6.84
CA LEU A 48 -4.17 10.69 -6.49
C LEU A 48 -4.38 11.00 -5.01
N LEU A 49 -3.70 10.28 -4.10
CA LEU A 49 -3.89 10.44 -2.66
C LEU A 49 -3.36 11.80 -2.14
N SER A 50 -2.26 12.31 -2.70
CA SER A 50 -1.70 13.60 -2.28
C SER A 50 -2.46 14.82 -2.80
N GLN A 51 -3.25 14.67 -3.88
CA GLN A 51 -3.93 15.81 -4.53
C GLN A 51 -5.43 15.86 -4.23
N ASN A 52 -6.01 14.78 -3.72
CA ASN A 52 -7.45 14.68 -3.52
C ASN A 52 -7.79 14.54 -2.03
N GLN A 53 -8.76 15.34 -1.59
CA GLN A 53 -9.35 15.18 -0.26
C GLN A 53 -10.24 13.93 -0.21
N PRO A 54 -10.35 13.28 0.96
CA PRO A 54 -9.75 13.67 2.25
C PRO A 54 -8.33 13.11 2.49
N TRP A 55 -7.79 12.27 1.59
CA TRP A 55 -6.48 11.64 1.78
C TRP A 55 -5.34 12.65 1.83
N ALA A 56 -5.40 13.72 1.03
CA ALA A 56 -4.40 14.78 1.05
C ALA A 56 -4.25 15.40 2.46
N TYR A 57 -5.36 15.60 3.18
CA TYR A 57 -5.33 16.05 4.57
C TYR A 57 -4.60 15.05 5.48
N MET A 58 -4.89 13.76 5.33
CA MET A 58 -4.25 12.70 6.12
C MET A 58 -2.74 12.63 5.88
N VAL A 59 -2.29 12.86 4.64
CA VAL A 59 -0.87 12.95 4.29
C VAL A 59 -0.24 14.20 4.92
N GLU A 60 -0.90 15.36 4.79
CA GLU A 60 -0.41 16.63 5.35
C GLU A 60 -0.29 16.60 6.88
N HIS A 61 -1.21 15.90 7.56
CA HIS A 61 -1.28 15.84 9.02
C HIS A 61 -0.56 14.63 9.61
N GLY A 62 0.17 13.86 8.78
CA GLY A 62 0.99 12.74 9.25
C GLY A 62 0.18 11.57 9.79
N ASN A 63 -1.06 11.36 9.32
CA ASN A 63 -1.80 10.14 9.62
C ASN A 63 -1.26 8.96 8.79
N ILE A 64 -0.91 9.23 7.53
CA ILE A 64 -0.31 8.27 6.61
C ILE A 64 0.91 8.87 5.91
N ASP A 65 1.94 8.05 5.70
CA ASP A 65 3.14 8.43 4.96
C ASP A 65 3.19 7.67 3.62
N LEU A 66 3.10 8.38 2.50
CA LEU A 66 3.10 7.74 1.17
C LEU A 66 4.52 7.37 0.73
N VAL A 67 4.81 6.08 0.73
CA VAL A 67 6.09 5.52 0.31
C VAL A 67 5.99 5.12 -1.18
N PRO A 68 6.77 5.76 -2.07
CA PRO A 68 6.69 5.44 -3.50
C PRO A 68 7.25 4.04 -3.78
N LEU A 69 6.48 3.26 -4.53
CA LEU A 69 6.91 2.03 -5.15
C LEU A 69 7.44 2.30 -6.56
N GLN A 70 8.31 1.40 -7.02
CA GLN A 70 8.78 1.36 -8.40
C GLN A 70 8.56 -0.04 -8.95
N ASP A 71 8.08 -0.10 -10.19
CA ASP A 71 7.84 -1.37 -10.88
C ASP A 71 9.10 -2.24 -10.88
N ASN A 72 8.92 -3.53 -10.52
CA ASN A 72 9.97 -4.53 -10.42
C ASN A 72 11.13 -4.18 -9.44
N HIS A 73 10.94 -3.22 -8.53
CA HIS A 73 11.92 -2.87 -7.51
C HIS A 73 11.57 -3.50 -6.15
N GLU A 74 12.55 -4.12 -5.50
CA GLU A 74 12.34 -4.80 -4.22
C GLU A 74 12.29 -3.82 -3.04
N VAL A 75 11.29 -3.98 -2.18
CA VAL A 75 11.18 -3.32 -0.88
C VAL A 75 11.42 -4.36 0.20
N SER A 76 12.56 -4.28 0.90
CA SER A 76 12.84 -5.12 2.06
C SER A 76 12.09 -4.60 3.29
N LEU A 77 11.39 -5.50 3.99
CA LEU A 77 10.59 -5.21 5.18
C LEU A 77 11.23 -5.85 6.42
N GLY A 78 11.90 -5.03 7.21
CA GLY A 78 12.60 -5.46 8.43
C GLY A 78 13.79 -6.39 8.16
N GLU A 79 14.32 -6.97 9.23
CA GLU A 79 15.56 -7.77 9.18
C GLU A 79 15.33 -9.26 8.89
N GLN A 80 14.07 -9.69 8.84
CA GLN A 80 13.68 -11.10 8.84
C GLN A 80 13.53 -11.69 7.43
N GLY A 81 14.09 -11.04 6.40
CA GLY A 81 14.05 -11.54 5.02
C GLY A 81 12.67 -11.49 4.35
N LEU A 82 11.75 -10.66 4.85
CA LEU A 82 10.51 -10.34 4.15
C LEU A 82 10.80 -9.25 3.11
N ALA A 83 10.36 -9.45 1.87
CA ALA A 83 10.46 -8.44 0.82
C ALA A 83 9.24 -8.46 -0.09
N VAL A 84 8.90 -7.29 -0.64
CA VAL A 84 7.77 -7.11 -1.57
C VAL A 84 8.29 -6.51 -2.86
N ILE A 85 7.94 -7.11 -4.00
CA ILE A 85 8.27 -6.60 -5.32
C ILE A 85 6.95 -6.35 -6.06
N PRO A 86 6.56 -5.10 -6.35
CA PRO A 86 5.45 -4.81 -7.23
C PRO A 86 5.82 -5.17 -8.67
N PHE A 87 4.84 -5.63 -9.43
CA PHE A 87 4.94 -5.74 -10.88
C PHE A 87 3.62 -5.31 -11.50
N GLN A 88 3.67 -4.47 -12.53
CA GLN A 88 2.47 -4.07 -13.25
C GLN A 88 1.81 -5.27 -13.93
N VAL A 89 0.48 -5.29 -13.88
CA VAL A 89 -0.35 -6.29 -14.56
C VAL A 89 -1.27 -5.58 -15.55
N PRO A 90 -1.63 -6.22 -16.67
CA PRO A 90 -2.64 -5.66 -17.57
C PRO A 90 -3.96 -5.49 -16.82
N HIS A 91 -4.45 -4.27 -16.75
CA HIS A 91 -5.78 -3.96 -16.27
C HIS A 91 -6.23 -2.62 -16.85
N ARG A 92 -7.53 -2.33 -16.84
CA ARG A 92 -8.06 -1.04 -17.32
C ARG A 92 -7.67 0.09 -16.35
N ASP A 93 -6.48 0.64 -16.57
CA ASP A 93 -5.90 1.68 -15.74
C ASP A 93 -6.51 3.06 -16.03
N GLU A 94 -7.68 3.37 -15.46
CA GLU A 94 -8.31 4.69 -15.65
C GLU A 94 -7.54 5.81 -14.92
N PHE A 95 -7.18 5.62 -13.64
CA PHE A 95 -6.61 6.70 -12.81
C PHE A 95 -5.29 6.34 -12.10
N THR A 96 -5.05 5.06 -11.81
CA THR A 96 -3.82 4.58 -11.15
C THR A 96 -3.18 3.45 -11.96
N GLU A 97 -1.95 3.08 -11.60
CA GLU A 97 -1.42 1.77 -12.00
C GLU A 97 -2.21 0.64 -11.34
N THR A 98 -2.17 -0.54 -11.97
CA THR A 98 -2.55 -1.82 -11.35
C THR A 98 -1.34 -2.73 -11.22
N VAL A 99 -1.06 -3.18 -10.00
CA VAL A 99 0.07 -4.07 -9.71
C VAL A 99 -0.34 -5.36 -9.00
N GLY A 100 0.35 -6.43 -9.34
CA GLY A 100 0.50 -7.60 -8.47
C GLY A 100 1.72 -7.44 -7.56
N PHE A 101 1.81 -8.28 -6.54
CA PHE A 101 2.96 -8.32 -5.63
C PHE A 101 3.57 -9.71 -5.59
N LYS A 102 4.90 -9.77 -5.74
CA LYS A 102 5.69 -10.92 -5.33
C LYS A 102 6.16 -10.68 -3.90
N ILE A 103 5.63 -11.47 -2.98
CA ILE A 103 5.96 -11.40 -1.56
C ILE A 103 6.94 -12.54 -1.28
N LYS A 104 8.19 -12.19 -1.00
CA LYS A 104 9.26 -13.13 -0.62
C LYS A 104 9.32 -13.20 0.90
N GLY A 105 9.17 -14.39 1.45
CA GLY A 105 9.59 -14.70 2.82
C GLY A 105 10.94 -15.43 2.82
N PRO A 106 11.44 -15.81 4.01
CA PRO A 106 12.75 -16.46 4.16
C PRO A 106 12.93 -17.74 3.36
N ASN A 107 11.85 -18.52 3.23
CA ASN A 107 11.90 -19.88 2.69
C ASN A 107 10.94 -20.11 1.52
N SER A 108 10.01 -19.18 1.27
CA SER A 108 8.98 -19.33 0.25
C SER A 108 8.55 -17.96 -0.26
N SER A 109 7.92 -17.94 -1.42
CA SER A 109 7.35 -16.73 -1.99
C SER A 109 5.93 -16.96 -2.48
N VAL A 110 5.11 -15.92 -2.41
CA VAL A 110 3.74 -15.89 -2.93
C VAL A 110 3.65 -14.83 -4.02
N ILE A 111 2.88 -15.13 -5.06
CA ILE A 111 2.42 -14.15 -6.03
C ILE A 111 0.97 -13.80 -5.67
N PHE A 112 0.70 -12.52 -5.47
CA PHE A 112 -0.62 -11.99 -5.17
C PHE A 112 -1.05 -11.04 -6.30
N ILE A 113 -2.09 -11.43 -7.04
CA ILE A 113 -2.67 -10.66 -8.15
C ILE A 113 -4.18 -10.68 -7.93
N PRO A 114 -4.74 -9.67 -7.24
CA PRO A 114 -6.17 -9.66 -6.95
C PRO A 114 -7.03 -9.22 -8.15
N ASP A 115 -6.42 -8.49 -9.10
CA ASP A 115 -7.09 -8.01 -10.30
C ASP A 115 -6.11 -8.08 -11.49
N ILE A 116 -6.59 -8.55 -12.64
CA ILE A 116 -5.87 -8.67 -13.90
C ILE A 116 -6.88 -8.90 -15.03
N ASP A 117 -6.67 -8.24 -16.16
CA ASP A 117 -7.45 -8.49 -17.38
C ASP A 117 -7.05 -9.83 -18.03
N SER A 118 -8.04 -10.52 -18.59
CA SER A 118 -7.88 -11.79 -19.32
C SER A 118 -7.33 -11.60 -20.73
#